data_AF-A0A1F9Y050-F1
#
_entry.id   AF-A0A1F9Y050-F1
#
_cell.length_a   1.000
_cell.length_b   1.000
_cell.length_c   1.000
_cell.angle_alpha   90.00
_cell.angle_beta   90.00
_cell.angle_gamma   90.00
#
_symmetry.space_group_name_H-M   'P 1'
#
loop_
_entity.id
_entity.type
_entity.pdbx_description
1 polymer ?
#
loop_
_entity_poly.entity_id
_entity_poly.type
_entity_poly.pdbx_seq_one_letter_code
_entity_poly.pdbx_strand_id
1 'polypeptide(L)'
;MKASEAKEGVRYLSKTGIPVTVTGTKNGKVLIKLETTKTTVAVNGDYDLKPIVAPAGKKEAERSPKEKGKAKADVKTVTAPNSLSALIDPMLLSGGHTVKEIAIELLNKAGEMAKGKDLEANVRARMVSYARKGWHIAKDDKKRVKVLQKKA
;
A
#
# COMPACT_ATOMS: atom_id res chain seq x y z
N MET A 1 21.67 5.97 17.44
CA MET A 1 22.54 6.76 16.54
C MET A 1 22.01 8.17 16.56
N LYS A 2 22.87 9.20 16.64
CA LYS A 2 22.38 10.57 16.67
C LYS A 2 22.03 11.05 15.27
N ALA A 3 21.08 11.96 15.14
CA ALA A 3 20.69 12.56 13.85
C ALA A 3 21.86 13.31 13.19
N SER A 4 22.81 13.84 13.97
CA SER A 4 24.05 14.45 13.47
C SER A 4 25.01 13.46 12.79
N GLU A 5 24.92 12.17 13.09
CA GLU A 5 25.76 11.12 12.52
C GLU A 5 25.06 10.35 11.38
N ALA A 6 23.81 10.71 11.11
CA ALA A 6 22.99 10.03 10.13
C ALA A 6 23.32 10.51 8.70
N LYS A 7 23.46 9.57 7.78
CA LYS A 7 23.75 9.87 6.37
C LYS A 7 22.50 10.42 5.68
N GLU A 8 22.69 11.52 4.96
CA GLU A 8 21.65 12.11 4.12
C GLU A 8 21.21 11.11 3.04
N GLY A 9 19.91 11.06 2.77
CA GLY A 9 19.29 10.09 1.87
C GLY A 9 19.06 8.69 2.44
N VAL A 10 19.51 8.41 3.67
CA VAL A 10 19.30 7.11 4.32
C VAL A 10 18.04 7.12 5.18
N ARG A 11 17.31 5.99 5.17
CA ARG A 11 16.13 5.74 6.00
C ARG A 11 16.52 5.28 7.39
N TYR A 12 15.94 5.92 8.38
CA TYR A 12 16.10 5.64 9.80
C TYR A 12 14.74 5.51 10.47
N LEU A 13 14.68 4.95 11.67
CA LEU A 13 13.52 4.98 12.56
C LEU A 13 13.73 6.07 13.59
N SER A 14 12.72 6.90 13.81
CA SER A 14 12.67 7.81 14.95
C SER A 14 12.53 7.05 16.28
N LYS A 15 12.71 7.73 17.41
CA LYS A 15 12.51 7.17 18.77
C LYS A 15 11.16 6.47 18.96
N THR A 16 10.11 6.94 18.27
CA THR A 16 8.75 6.38 18.32
C THR A 16 8.52 5.24 17.31
N GLY A 17 9.55 4.82 16.58
CA GLY A 17 9.46 3.75 15.57
C GLY A 17 8.84 4.20 14.24
N ILE A 18 8.75 5.51 13.99
CA ILE A 18 8.26 6.03 12.71
C ILE A 18 9.44 6.09 11.73
N PRO A 19 9.31 5.55 10.50
CA PRO A 19 10.33 5.65 9.47
C PRO A 19 10.48 7.10 9.00
N VAL A 20 11.72 7.59 9.01
CA VAL A 20 12.12 8.93 8.62
C VAL A 20 13.32 8.85 7.69
N THR A 21 13.38 9.71 6.69
CA THR A 21 14.52 9.84 5.78
C THR A 21 15.24 11.14 6.10
N VAL A 22 16.55 11.09 6.32
CA VAL A 22 17.34 12.31 6.53
C VAL A 22 17.47 13.02 5.18
N THR A 23 16.87 14.20 5.04
CA THR A 23 16.90 14.99 3.80
C THR A 23 18.05 15.97 3.72
N GLY A 24 18.70 16.27 4.84
CA GLY A 24 19.88 17.11 4.89
C GLY A 24 19.98 17.90 6.18
N THR A 25 20.93 18.83 6.26
CA THR A 25 21.05 19.79 7.36
C THR A 25 20.73 21.21 6.89
N LYS A 26 19.94 21.97 7.66
CA LYS A 26 19.65 23.38 7.38
C LYS A 26 19.69 24.17 8.68
N ASN A 27 20.53 25.21 8.74
CA ASN A 27 20.78 26.04 9.93
C ASN A 27 21.19 25.22 11.19
N GLY A 28 22.08 24.23 11.03
CA GLY A 28 22.56 23.40 12.14
C GLY A 28 21.53 22.40 12.70
N LYS A 29 20.35 22.30 12.09
CA LYS A 29 19.31 21.30 12.42
C LYS A 29 19.19 20.28 11.30
N VAL A 30 19.00 19.02 11.68
CA VAL A 30 18.85 17.89 10.75
C VAL A 30 17.40 17.85 10.28
N LEU A 31 17.18 17.97 8.97
CA LEU A 31 15.87 17.84 8.36
C LEU A 31 15.57 16.36 8.15
N ILE A 32 14.61 15.85 8.89
CA ILE A 32 14.07 14.51 8.71
C ILE A 32 12.70 14.59 8.03
N LYS A 33 12.51 13.79 6.99
CA LYS A 33 11.24 13.63 6.31
C LYS A 33 10.55 12.40 6.85
N LEU A 34 9.42 12.59 7.53
CA LEU A 34 8.60 11.47 7.98
C LEU A 34 7.93 10.84 6.76
N GLU A 35 8.09 9.53 6.59
CA GLU A 35 7.48 8.84 5.44
C GLU A 35 5.98 8.66 5.61
N THR A 36 5.52 8.57 6.87
CA THR A 36 4.12 8.41 7.21
C THR A 36 3.29 9.65 6.84
N THR A 37 3.81 10.85 7.13
CA THR A 37 3.10 12.12 6.92
C THR A 37 3.65 12.94 5.77
N LYS A 38 4.73 12.48 5.11
CA LYS A 38 5.53 13.23 4.12
C LYS A 38 5.97 14.62 4.61
N THR A 39 5.89 14.86 5.91
CA THR A 39 6.20 16.15 6.53
C THR A 39 7.70 16.20 6.80
N THR A 40 8.32 17.32 6.46
CA THR A 40 9.71 17.57 6.81
C THR A 40 9.76 18.28 8.16
N VAL A 41 10.47 17.70 9.12
CA VAL A 41 10.64 18.25 10.47
C VAL A 41 12.12 18.49 10.69
N ALA A 42 12.46 19.68 11.17
CA ALA A 42 13.81 20.01 11.60
C ALA A 42 14.00 19.50 13.04
N VAL A 43 14.88 18.52 13.23
CA VAL A 43 15.25 17.98 14.53
C VAL A 43 16.66 18.40 14.90
N ASN A 44 16.94 18.47 16.20
CA ASN A 44 18.27 18.76 16.70
C ASN A 44 19.22 17.57 16.44
N GLY A 45 20.53 17.83 16.39
CA GLY A 45 21.55 16.80 16.15
C GLY A 45 21.50 15.64 17.15
N ASP A 46 21.13 15.90 18.41
CA ASP A 46 20.96 14.90 19.47
C ASP A 46 19.72 14.01 19.35
N TYR A 47 18.94 14.15 18.27
CA TYR A 47 17.75 13.33 18.09
C TYR A 47 18.13 11.87 17.83
N ASP A 48 17.65 10.97 18.69
CA ASP A 48 17.89 9.53 18.58
C ASP A 48 17.20 8.94 17.35
N LEU A 49 18.02 8.48 16.41
CA LEU A 49 17.64 7.68 15.26
C LEU A 49 18.13 6.24 15.45
N LYS A 50 17.26 5.29 15.13
CA LYS A 50 17.59 3.88 15.02
C LYS A 50 17.82 3.56 13.54
N PRO A 51 18.98 3.00 13.15
CA PRO A 51 19.18 2.57 11.77
C PRO A 51 18.14 1.50 11.42
N ILE A 52 17.47 1.68 10.28
CA ILE A 52 16.74 0.58 9.67
C ILE A 52 17.82 -0.28 9.03
N VAL A 53 18.19 -1.36 9.69
CA VAL A 53 19.01 -2.41 9.08
C VAL A 53 18.14 -3.07 8.02
N ALA A 54 18.07 -2.47 6.84
CA ALA A 54 17.71 -3.20 5.65
C ALA A 54 18.88 -4.18 5.42
N PRO A 55 18.67 -5.50 5.41
CA PRO A 55 19.73 -6.42 5.04
C PRO A 55 20.16 -6.07 3.62
N ALA A 56 21.43 -5.66 3.49
CA ALA A 56 22.08 -5.50 2.21
C ALA A 56 21.90 -6.81 1.43
N GLY A 57 21.31 -6.69 0.23
CA GLY A 57 20.77 -7.83 -0.49
C GLY A 57 21.77 -8.95 -0.76
N LYS A 58 21.22 -10.17 -0.90
CA LYS A 58 21.54 -11.16 -1.94
C LYS A 58 20.69 -12.41 -1.77
N LYS A 59 20.22 -12.90 -2.92
CA LYS A 59 19.89 -14.29 -3.28
C LYS A 59 18.58 -14.91 -2.76
N GLU A 60 17.85 -15.41 -3.75
CA GLU A 60 17.05 -16.64 -3.73
C GLU A 60 17.26 -17.52 -2.49
N ALA A 61 16.16 -17.82 -1.82
CA ALA A 61 15.79 -19.21 -1.53
C ALA A 61 14.39 -19.21 -0.91
N GLU A 62 13.44 -19.65 -1.72
CA GLU A 62 12.40 -20.59 -1.34
C GLU A 62 12.53 -21.16 0.09
N ARG A 63 11.53 -20.90 0.94
CA ARG A 63 10.71 -21.94 1.60
C ARG A 63 9.81 -21.33 2.67
N SER A 64 8.52 -21.34 2.37
CA SER A 64 7.48 -21.52 3.38
C SER A 64 7.66 -22.90 4.06
N PRO A 65 7.03 -23.27 5.19
CA PRO A 65 5.71 -22.75 5.58
C PRO A 65 5.34 -22.75 7.10
N LYS A 66 4.16 -22.17 7.36
CA LYS A 66 3.27 -22.31 8.54
C LYS A 66 3.79 -21.80 9.89
N GLU A 67 3.16 -20.73 10.38
CA GLU A 67 2.62 -20.77 11.74
C GLU A 67 1.35 -19.93 11.88
N LYS A 68 0.35 -20.53 12.54
CA LYS A 68 -0.95 -19.96 12.84
C LYS A 68 -0.78 -18.89 13.92
N GLY A 69 -0.91 -17.62 13.55
CA GLY A 69 -1.08 -16.54 14.51
C GLY A 69 -2.15 -15.58 14.02
N LYS A 70 -3.30 -15.56 14.69
CA LYS A 70 -4.36 -14.57 14.48
C LYS A 70 -3.84 -13.19 14.92
N ALA A 71 -3.05 -12.53 14.09
CA ALA A 71 -2.78 -11.11 14.25
C ALA A 71 -3.90 -10.35 13.55
N LYS A 72 -4.86 -9.85 14.34
CA LYS A 72 -5.73 -8.75 13.89
C LYS A 72 -4.83 -7.55 13.67
N ALA A 73 -4.31 -7.42 12.46
CA ALA A 73 -3.63 -6.21 12.05
C ALA A 73 -4.72 -5.14 11.91
N ASP A 74 -4.74 -4.20 12.85
CA ASP A 74 -5.33 -2.88 12.71
C ASP A 74 -4.58 -2.16 11.58
N VAL A 75 -4.88 -2.56 10.34
CA VAL A 75 -4.36 -1.89 9.15
C VAL A 75 -5.20 -0.64 8.98
N LYS A 76 -4.71 0.48 9.51
CA LYS A 76 -5.05 1.80 8.97
C LYS A 76 -4.61 1.79 7.51
N THR A 77 -5.52 1.40 6.63
CA THR A 77 -5.32 1.37 5.19
C THR A 77 -5.21 2.82 4.73
N VAL A 78 -3.99 3.36 4.74
CA VAL A 78 -3.65 4.51 3.92
C VAL A 78 -3.79 4.01 2.50
N THR A 79 -4.92 4.31 1.88
CA THR A 79 -5.22 3.96 0.49
C THR A 79 -4.15 4.62 -0.37
N ALA A 80 -3.11 3.86 -0.70
CA ALA A 80 -2.12 4.32 -1.66
C ALA A 80 -2.89 4.67 -2.95
N PRO A 81 -2.76 5.90 -3.48
CA PRO A 81 -3.49 6.33 -4.67
C PRO A 81 -3.13 5.52 -5.92
N ASN A 82 -2.08 4.71 -5.85
CA ASN A 82 -1.58 3.85 -6.93
C ASN A 82 -1.81 2.36 -6.64
N SER A 83 -2.99 2.00 -6.12
CA SER A 83 -3.35 0.59 -5.87
C SER A 83 -4.34 0.08 -6.90
N LEU A 84 -4.20 -1.19 -7.31
CA LEU A 84 -5.16 -1.83 -8.23
C LEU A 84 -6.60 -1.75 -7.70
N SER A 85 -6.79 -1.81 -6.38
CA SER A 85 -8.11 -1.64 -5.77
C SER A 85 -8.72 -0.27 -6.04
N ALA A 86 -7.94 0.80 -5.98
CA ALA A 86 -8.43 2.16 -6.29
C ALA A 86 -8.87 2.31 -7.76
N LEU A 87 -8.33 1.48 -8.66
CA LEU A 87 -8.74 1.43 -10.07
C LEU A 87 -9.94 0.49 -10.30
N ILE A 88 -10.02 -0.63 -9.57
CA ILE A 88 -11.10 -1.62 -9.68
C ILE A 88 -12.41 -1.10 -9.08
N ASP A 89 -12.35 -0.51 -7.89
CA ASP A 89 -13.52 -0.09 -7.11
C ASP A 89 -14.47 0.83 -7.91
N PRO A 90 -14.02 1.91 -8.60
CA PRO A 90 -14.92 2.75 -9.40
C PRO A 90 -15.58 2.00 -10.56
N MET A 91 -14.89 1.07 -11.21
CA MET A 91 -15.46 0.26 -12.32
C MET A 91 -16.53 -0.72 -11.82
N LEU A 92 -16.33 -1.29 -10.63
CA LEU A 92 -17.31 -2.17 -9.99
C LEU A 92 -18.54 -1.40 -9.49
N LEU A 93 -18.36 -0.14 -9.06
CA LEU A 93 -19.44 0.73 -8.56
C LEU A 93 -20.25 1.34 -9.70
N SER A 94 -19.61 1.80 -10.78
CA SER A 94 -20.32 2.25 -11.99
C SER A 94 -21.13 1.12 -12.61
N GLY A 95 -20.58 -0.09 -12.56
CA GLY A 95 -21.10 -1.25 -13.28
C GLY A 95 -20.95 -1.09 -14.79
N GLY A 96 -21.58 -1.99 -15.55
CA GLY A 96 -21.60 -1.94 -17.02
C GLY A 96 -20.50 -2.76 -17.71
N HIS A 97 -19.47 -3.17 -16.97
CA HIS A 97 -18.37 -3.99 -17.47
C HIS A 97 -18.42 -5.41 -16.91
N THR A 98 -17.95 -6.36 -17.70
CA THR A 98 -17.65 -7.72 -17.24
C THR A 98 -16.32 -7.75 -16.49
N VAL A 99 -16.08 -8.79 -15.70
CA VAL A 99 -14.80 -8.99 -15.00
C VAL A 99 -13.61 -8.95 -15.97
N LYS A 100 -13.79 -9.49 -17.18
CA LYS A 100 -12.77 -9.50 -18.24
C LYS A 100 -12.50 -8.11 -18.79
N GLU A 101 -13.54 -7.35 -19.08
CA GLU A 101 -13.40 -5.96 -19.58
C GLU A 101 -12.73 -5.07 -18.53
N ILE A 102 -13.10 -5.22 -17.25
CA ILE A 102 -12.43 -4.54 -16.14
C ILE A 102 -10.94 -4.90 -16.08
N ALA A 103 -10.60 -6.18 -16.27
CA ALA A 103 -9.21 -6.63 -16.29
C ALA A 103 -8.42 -6.02 -17.48
N ILE A 104 -9.03 -5.93 -18.67
CA ILE A 104 -8.40 -5.31 -19.84
C ILE A 104 -8.20 -3.81 -19.62
N GLU A 105 -9.21 -3.10 -19.10
CA GLU A 105 -9.06 -1.68 -18.76
C GLU A 105 -8.03 -1.44 -17.67
N LEU A 106 -7.94 -2.34 -16.69
CA LEU A 106 -6.89 -2.30 -15.68
C LEU A 106 -5.51 -2.52 -16.28
N LEU A 107 -5.35 -3.44 -17.23
CA LEU A 107 -4.07 -3.63 -17.90
C LEU A 107 -3.61 -2.33 -18.58
N ASN A 108 -4.53 -1.66 -19.28
CA ASN A 108 -4.27 -0.39 -19.97
C ASN A 108 -3.96 0.76 -19.00
N LYS A 109 -4.66 0.85 -17.86
CA LYS A 109 -4.49 1.95 -16.89
C LYS A 109 -3.35 1.70 -15.90
N ALA A 110 -3.11 0.45 -15.54
CA ALA A 110 -2.17 0.07 -14.48
C ALA A 110 -0.76 -0.19 -15.03
N GLY A 111 -0.60 -0.48 -16.32
CA GLY A 111 0.69 -0.64 -16.99
C GLY A 111 1.62 -1.60 -16.22
N GLU A 112 2.71 -1.08 -15.67
CA GLU A 112 3.65 -1.87 -14.87
C GLU A 112 3.05 -2.47 -13.59
N MET A 113 2.03 -1.85 -13.00
CA MET A 113 1.37 -2.36 -11.78
C MET A 113 0.59 -3.65 -12.00
N ALA A 114 0.25 -3.96 -13.26
CA ALA A 114 -0.42 -5.20 -13.68
C ALA A 114 0.57 -6.35 -13.97
N LYS A 115 1.87 -6.06 -14.10
CA LYS A 115 2.87 -7.03 -14.53
C LYS A 115 3.00 -8.17 -13.51
N GLY A 116 2.83 -9.41 -13.98
CA GLY A 116 2.92 -10.62 -13.14
C GLY A 116 1.76 -10.84 -12.17
N LYS A 117 0.65 -10.09 -12.31
CA LYS A 117 -0.54 -10.24 -11.47
C LYS A 117 -1.75 -10.69 -12.28
N ASP A 118 -2.53 -11.58 -11.70
CA ASP A 118 -3.84 -11.94 -12.25
C ASP A 118 -4.85 -10.84 -11.94
N LEU A 119 -5.13 -10.01 -12.94
CA LEU A 119 -6.07 -8.90 -12.82
C LEU A 119 -7.51 -9.38 -12.61
N GLU A 120 -7.93 -10.47 -13.26
CA GLU A 120 -9.26 -11.04 -13.05
C GLU A 120 -9.42 -11.55 -11.62
N ALA A 121 -8.41 -12.24 -11.09
CA ALA A 121 -8.42 -12.69 -9.70
C ALA A 121 -8.49 -11.52 -8.72
N ASN A 122 -7.79 -10.42 -9.00
CA ASN A 122 -7.88 -9.20 -8.18
C ASN A 122 -9.28 -8.59 -8.21
N VAL A 123 -9.93 -8.52 -9.38
CA VAL A 123 -11.31 -8.05 -9.50
C VAL A 123 -12.27 -8.96 -8.71
N ARG A 124 -12.12 -10.28 -8.82
CA ARG A 124 -12.92 -11.26 -8.04
C ARG A 124 -12.68 -11.13 -6.54
N ALA A 125 -11.44 -10.95 -6.10
CA ALA A 125 -11.11 -10.73 -4.70
C ALA A 125 -11.76 -9.44 -4.16
N ARG A 126 -11.84 -8.41 -5.01
CA ARG A 126 -12.50 -7.14 -4.69
C ARG A 126 -14.01 -7.29 -4.56
N MET A 127 -14.64 -8.01 -5.50
CA MET A 127 -16.04 -8.42 -5.41
C MET A 127 -16.33 -9.14 -4.08
N VAL A 128 -15.56 -10.18 -3.75
CA VAL A 128 -15.72 -10.93 -2.47
C VAL A 128 -15.57 -10.00 -1.26
N SER A 129 -14.68 -9.02 -1.31
CA SER A 129 -14.50 -8.05 -0.23
C SER A 129 -15.74 -7.18 -0.02
N TYR A 130 -16.44 -6.78 -1.09
CA TYR A 130 -17.69 -6.05 -0.99
C TYR A 130 -18.84 -6.93 -0.47
N ALA A 131 -18.94 -8.18 -0.93
CA ALA A 131 -19.91 -9.13 -0.38
C ALA A 131 -19.73 -9.32 1.14
N ARG A 132 -18.48 -9.44 1.61
CA ARG A 132 -18.16 -9.53 3.05
C ARG A 132 -18.54 -8.27 3.84
N LYS A 133 -18.60 -7.11 3.20
CA LYS A 133 -19.08 -5.86 3.80
C LYS A 133 -20.61 -5.74 3.79
N GLY A 134 -21.33 -6.76 3.33
CA GLY A 134 -22.79 -6.76 3.22
C GLY A 134 -23.33 -6.07 1.96
N TRP A 135 -22.48 -5.76 0.98
CA TRP A 135 -22.90 -5.15 -0.28
C TRP A 135 -23.36 -6.25 -1.24
N HIS A 136 -24.39 -5.94 -2.05
CA HIS A 136 -24.91 -6.88 -3.02
C HIS A 136 -24.14 -6.77 -4.33
N ILE A 137 -23.86 -7.90 -4.96
CA ILE A 137 -23.18 -7.94 -6.26
C ILE A 137 -24.21 -8.41 -7.28
N ALA A 138 -24.77 -7.47 -8.03
CA ALA A 138 -25.67 -7.76 -9.12
C ALA A 138 -24.86 -8.18 -10.35
N LYS A 139 -25.34 -9.21 -11.05
CA LYS A 139 -24.85 -9.60 -12.36
C LYS A 139 -26.03 -9.52 -13.32
N ASP A 140 -25.82 -8.81 -14.41
CA ASP A 140 -26.78 -8.76 -15.52
C ASP A 140 -26.68 -10.03 -16.39
N ASP A 141 -27.64 -10.24 -17.30
CA ASP A 141 -27.65 -11.40 -18.23
C ASP A 141 -26.37 -11.47 -19.09
N LYS A 142 -25.76 -10.32 -19.34
CA LYS A 142 -24.47 -10.19 -20.04
C LYS A 142 -23.24 -10.41 -19.13
N LYS A 143 -23.43 -10.93 -17.92
CA LYS A 143 -22.38 -11.12 -16.88
C LYS A 143 -21.67 -9.82 -16.50
N ARG A 144 -22.30 -8.68 -16.73
CA ARG A 144 -21.81 -7.36 -16.30
C ARG A 144 -22.00 -7.25 -14.79
N VAL A 145 -20.94 -6.86 -14.09
CA VAL A 145 -20.91 -6.82 -12.62
C VAL A 145 -21.17 -5.41 -12.13
N LYS A 146 -22.08 -5.27 -11.15
CA LYS A 146 -22.34 -4.02 -10.44
C LYS A 146 -22.43 -4.28 -8.95
N VAL A 147 -21.67 -3.52 -8.17
CA VAL A 147 -21.76 -3.58 -6.71
C VAL A 147 -22.77 -2.54 -6.25
N LEU A 148 -23.81 -3.00 -5.55
CA LEU A 148 -24.86 -2.20 -4.96
C LEU A 148 -24.66 -2.18 -3.44
N GLN A 149 -24.53 -0.98 -2.89
CA GLN A 149 -24.58 -0.80 -1.45
C GLN A 149 -26.00 -1.10 -0.98
N LYS A 150 -26.17 -2.14 -0.18
CA LYS A 150 -27.43 -2.36 0.53
C LYS A 150 -27.51 -1.24 1.56
N LYS A 151 -28.44 -0.28 1.40
CA LYS A 151 -28.76 0.65 2.48
C LYS A 151 -29.21 -0.23 3.66
N ALA A 152 -28.49 -0.12 4.77
CA ALA A 152 -28.96 -0.61 6.05
C ALA A 152 -30.19 0.19 6.47
#